data_AF-A0A1J4WEB2-F1
#
_entry.id   AF-A0A1J4WEB2-F1
#
_cell.length_a   1.000
_cell.length_b   1.000
_cell.length_c   1.000
_cell.angle_alpha   90.00
_cell.angle_beta   90.00
_cell.angle_gamma   90.00
#
_symmetry.space_group_name_H-M   'P 1'
#
loop_
_entity.id
_entity.type
_entity.pdbx_description
1 polymer ?
#
loop_
_entity_poly.entity_id
_entity_poly.type
_entity_poly.pdbx_seq_one_letter_code
_entity_poly.pdbx_strand_id
1 'polypeptide(L)'
;MAAAAILNSKIKNPYKAEPSGFRQKSKLQIKIQNLEIKDSKKLSSKKREKLYQILTHSDFIEWGIGRVSEKVIDKINILEATKLAMIKAVKNLEKKLQKQLQTNKKFISYIFYGRRNRTIIDFLILDGNFKIGLDIPQKSIVKGDEKVFSCAAASILAKVYRDRIMERYDKKYPRYGFSKHKGYPTKYHLKMLKKYGPCEIHRKTFKPVKEMQKSKTELPVKEAKVKKRTKFSSPVKMQNDKSKFKKKFI
;
A
#
# COMPACT_ATOMS: atom_id res chain seq x y z
N MET A 1 3.08 -1.47 0.31
CA MET A 1 4.09 -1.64 1.37
C MET A 1 5.08 -2.64 0.84
N ALA A 2 6.37 -2.33 0.87
CA ALA A 2 7.45 -3.25 0.51
C ALA A 2 8.59 -3.13 1.53
N ALA A 3 9.42 -4.16 1.61
CA ALA A 3 10.67 -4.14 2.35
C ALA A 3 11.83 -4.48 1.42
N ALA A 4 13.02 -3.98 1.73
CA ALA A 4 14.29 -4.42 1.16
C ALA A 4 15.12 -4.99 2.30
N ALA A 5 15.80 -6.10 2.06
CA ALA A 5 16.69 -6.74 3.03
C ALA A 5 17.96 -7.20 2.32
N ILE A 6 19.11 -6.98 2.94
CA ILE A 6 20.42 -7.38 2.44
C ILE A 6 21.18 -8.11 3.55
N LEU A 7 21.87 -9.18 3.18
CA LEU A 7 22.84 -9.82 4.05
C LEU A 7 24.15 -9.03 3.96
N ASN A 8 24.52 -8.36 5.04
CA ASN A 8 25.73 -7.56 5.09
C ASN A 8 26.87 -8.41 5.67
N SER A 9 27.68 -9.00 4.79
CA SER A 9 28.88 -9.76 5.19
C SER A 9 30.06 -8.86 5.59
N LYS A 10 29.98 -7.55 5.31
CA LYS A 10 31.09 -6.60 5.47
C LYS A 10 31.03 -5.80 6.78
N ILE A 11 29.92 -5.82 7.52
CA ILE A 11 29.86 -5.29 8.88
C ILE A 11 30.25 -6.40 9.86
N LYS A 12 31.53 -6.77 9.88
CA LYS A 12 32.16 -7.12 11.15
C LYS A 12 32.56 -5.80 11.79
N ASN A 13 32.24 -5.62 13.06
CA ASN A 13 32.86 -4.57 13.86
C ASN A 13 34.40 -4.69 13.69
N PRO A 14 35.09 -3.72 13.09
CA PRO A 14 36.52 -3.82 12.84
C PRO A 14 37.35 -3.87 14.13
N TYR A 15 36.74 -3.64 15.30
CA TYR A 15 37.40 -3.74 16.61
C TYR A 15 37.27 -5.11 17.30
N LYS A 16 36.74 -6.13 16.62
CA LYS A 16 36.86 -7.54 17.04
C LYS A 16 37.61 -8.33 15.98
N ALA A 17 38.91 -8.11 15.91
CA ALA A 17 39.82 -9.06 15.28
C ALA A 17 39.94 -10.27 16.22
N GLU A 18 39.37 -11.40 15.84
CA GLU A 18 39.92 -12.68 16.31
C GLU A 18 41.04 -13.08 15.34
N PRO A 19 42.23 -13.42 15.84
CA PRO A 19 43.35 -13.79 14.99
C PRO A 19 43.17 -15.21 14.47
N SER A 20 43.64 -15.41 13.25
CA SER A 20 43.84 -16.70 12.56
C SER A 20 42.58 -17.42 12.02
N GLY A 21 42.64 -17.78 10.74
CA GLY A 21 41.80 -18.82 10.16
C GLY A 21 40.68 -18.31 9.25
N PHE A 22 40.98 -18.28 7.96
CA PHE A 22 40.04 -18.25 6.85
C PHE A 22 39.19 -19.56 6.82
N ARG A 23 38.45 -19.87 7.89
CA ARG A 23 37.78 -21.18 8.03
C ARG A 23 36.60 -21.20 9.02
N GLN A 24 35.85 -20.12 9.13
CA GLN A 24 34.49 -20.17 9.68
C GLN A 24 33.63 -19.21 8.86
N LYS A 25 32.88 -19.71 7.86
CA LYS A 25 31.55 -19.14 7.64
C LYS A 25 30.92 -19.16 9.02
N SER A 26 30.76 -17.99 9.64
CA SER A 26 30.40 -17.90 11.05
C SER A 26 29.23 -18.85 11.31
N LYS A 27 29.28 -19.65 12.37
CA LYS A 27 28.18 -20.57 12.72
C LYS A 27 26.81 -19.88 12.64
N LEU A 28 26.76 -18.56 12.84
CA LEU A 28 25.61 -17.70 12.68
C LEU A 28 25.14 -17.49 11.22
N GLN A 29 26.04 -17.28 10.25
CA GLN A 29 25.68 -17.17 8.83
C GLN A 29 25.08 -18.49 8.31
N ILE A 30 25.60 -19.63 8.77
CA ILE A 30 25.04 -20.96 8.49
C ILE A 30 23.68 -21.11 9.19
N LYS A 31 23.55 -20.67 10.46
CA LYS A 31 22.29 -20.73 11.22
C LYS A 31 21.19 -19.86 10.61
N ILE A 32 21.54 -18.70 10.03
CA ILE A 32 20.60 -17.80 9.33
C ILE A 32 20.14 -18.40 8.01
N GLN A 33 21.03 -19.02 7.23
CA GLN A 33 20.67 -19.72 6.00
C GLN A 33 19.79 -20.96 6.27
N ASN A 34 19.96 -21.58 7.44
CA ASN A 34 19.14 -22.70 7.90
C ASN A 34 17.82 -22.27 8.58
N LEU A 35 17.56 -20.96 8.72
CA LEU A 35 16.22 -20.51 9.12
C LEU A 35 15.25 -20.89 8.00
N GLU A 36 14.29 -21.76 8.30
CA GLU A 36 13.18 -22.08 7.41
C GLU A 36 12.26 -20.87 7.21
N ILE A 37 12.73 -19.89 6.45
CA ILE A 37 11.99 -18.72 6.00
C ILE A 37 11.50 -18.99 4.59
N LYS A 38 10.62 -19.96 4.41
CA LYS A 38 9.95 -20.19 3.11
C LYS A 38 8.50 -19.75 3.22
N ASP A 39 8.07 -18.96 2.23
CA ASP A 39 6.71 -18.46 2.06
C ASP A 39 6.09 -17.87 3.34
N SER A 40 6.26 -16.55 3.51
CA SER A 40 5.73 -15.83 4.67
C SER A 40 4.21 -16.00 4.86
N LYS A 41 3.46 -16.38 3.82
CA LYS A 41 2.00 -16.54 3.89
C LYS A 41 1.59 -17.89 4.47
N LYS A 42 2.43 -18.92 4.37
CA LYS A 42 2.22 -20.24 5.00
C LYS A 42 2.60 -20.25 6.48
N LEU A 43 3.37 -19.25 6.93
CA LEU A 43 3.78 -19.14 8.33
C LEU A 43 2.66 -18.56 9.21
N SER A 44 2.45 -19.19 10.38
CA SER A 44 1.56 -18.66 11.41
C SER A 44 1.99 -17.27 11.87
N SER A 45 1.04 -16.45 12.36
CA SER A 45 1.35 -15.10 12.84
C SER A 45 2.43 -15.10 13.93
N LYS A 46 2.36 -16.08 14.85
CA LYS A 46 3.36 -16.26 15.92
C LYS A 46 4.75 -16.59 15.37
N LYS A 47 4.85 -17.50 14.39
CA LYS A 47 6.14 -17.85 13.75
C LYS A 47 6.71 -16.66 12.97
N ARG A 48 5.87 -15.90 12.25
CA ARG A 48 6.30 -14.67 11.56
C ARG A 48 6.83 -13.61 12.49
N GLU A 49 6.19 -13.40 13.64
CA GLU A 49 6.63 -12.41 14.63
C GLU A 49 7.99 -12.80 15.23
N LYS A 50 8.19 -14.08 15.57
CA LYS A 50 9.49 -14.58 16.04
C LYS A 50 10.58 -14.38 14.99
N LEU A 51 10.29 -14.69 13.72
CA LEU A 51 11.23 -14.49 12.62
C LEU A 51 11.52 -12.99 12.38
N TYR A 52 10.51 -12.13 12.48
CA TYR A 52 10.69 -10.68 12.40
C TYR A 52 11.67 -10.20 13.48
N GLN A 53 11.53 -10.66 14.72
CA GLN A 53 12.46 -10.32 15.79
C GLN A 53 13.88 -10.79 15.46
N ILE A 54 14.07 -12.03 15.03
CA ILE A 54 15.39 -12.56 14.63
C ILE A 54 16.01 -11.72 13.50
N LEU A 55 15.24 -11.41 12.45
CA LEU A 55 15.71 -10.65 11.30
C LEU A 55 16.08 -9.20 11.68
N THR A 56 15.30 -8.57 12.55
CA THR A 56 15.49 -7.15 12.91
C THR A 56 16.58 -6.91 13.95
N HIS A 57 16.89 -7.90 14.79
CA HIS A 57 17.98 -7.86 15.77
C HIS A 57 19.27 -8.51 15.26
N SER A 58 19.31 -8.95 14.00
CA SER A 58 20.51 -9.54 13.42
C SER A 58 21.50 -8.46 13.02
N ASP A 59 22.73 -8.56 13.52
CA ASP A 59 23.86 -7.69 13.10
C ASP A 59 24.26 -7.89 11.63
N PHE A 60 23.80 -8.96 11.01
CA PHE A 60 24.15 -9.33 9.63
C PHE A 60 23.08 -8.95 8.62
N ILE A 61 21.91 -8.50 9.05
CA ILE A 61 20.79 -8.20 8.16
C ILE A 61 20.45 -6.73 8.26
N GLU A 62 20.71 -6.03 7.17
CA GLU A 62 20.29 -4.65 7.00
C GLU A 62 19.01 -4.59 6.18
N TRP A 63 18.10 -3.70 6.57
CA TRP A 63 16.78 -3.65 5.95
C TRP A 63 16.19 -2.25 5.91
N GLY A 64 15.25 -2.05 4.98
CA GLY A 64 14.51 -0.82 4.76
C GLY A 64 13.04 -1.09 4.44
N ILE A 65 12.16 -0.14 4.77
CA ILE A 65 10.71 -0.24 4.58
C ILE A 65 10.23 0.92 3.72
N GLY A 66 9.42 0.62 2.70
CA GLY A 66 8.89 1.62 1.76
C GLY A 66 7.37 1.63 1.68
N ARG A 67 6.75 2.72 2.18
CA ARG A 67 5.30 2.90 2.27
C ARG A 67 4.75 3.79 1.16
N VAL A 68 3.54 3.43 0.71
CA VAL A 68 2.73 4.20 -0.24
C VAL A 68 1.30 4.17 0.29
N SER A 69 0.68 5.36 0.38
CA SER A 69 -0.68 5.53 0.90
C SER A 69 -1.73 5.12 -0.14
N GLU A 70 -2.94 4.84 0.35
CA GLU A 70 -4.13 4.64 -0.46
C GLU A 70 -4.36 5.78 -1.46
N LYS A 71 -4.17 7.04 -1.04
CA LYS A 71 -4.27 8.22 -1.92
C LYS A 71 -3.33 8.13 -3.13
N VAL A 72 -2.09 7.67 -2.93
CA VAL A 72 -1.15 7.51 -4.03
C VAL A 72 -1.52 6.31 -4.89
N ILE A 73 -1.93 5.19 -4.27
CA ILE A 73 -2.38 3.99 -4.99
C ILE A 73 -3.55 4.30 -5.92
N ASP A 74 -4.51 5.09 -5.45
CA ASP A 74 -5.66 5.53 -6.25
C ASP A 74 -5.23 6.42 -7.43
N LYS A 75 -4.14 7.19 -7.29
CA LYS A 75 -3.62 8.06 -8.36
C LYS A 75 -2.82 7.32 -9.43
N ILE A 76 -1.95 6.39 -9.02
CA ILE A 76 -0.96 5.78 -9.91
C ILE A 76 -1.20 4.29 -10.16
N ASN A 77 -2.32 3.73 -9.72
CA ASN A 77 -2.62 2.29 -9.71
C ASN A 77 -1.71 1.46 -8.77
N ILE A 78 -2.08 0.19 -8.57
CA ILE A 78 -1.43 -0.70 -7.59
C ILE A 78 -0.08 -1.21 -8.04
N LEU A 79 0.13 -1.41 -9.34
CA LEU A 79 1.40 -1.91 -9.87
C LEU A 79 2.49 -0.85 -9.67
N GLU A 80 2.24 0.38 -10.11
CA GLU A 80 3.22 1.47 -9.96
C GLU A 80 3.39 1.87 -8.50
N ALA A 81 2.33 1.83 -7.68
CA ALA A 81 2.47 2.02 -6.23
C ALA A 81 3.30 0.93 -5.56
N THR A 82 3.27 -0.30 -6.08
CA THR A 82 4.12 -1.39 -5.58
C THR A 82 5.58 -1.16 -5.97
N LYS A 83 5.87 -0.79 -7.23
CA LYS A 83 7.22 -0.40 -7.66
C LYS A 83 7.75 0.79 -6.85
N LEU A 84 6.93 1.82 -6.63
CA LEU A 84 7.28 2.98 -5.81
C LEU A 84 7.57 2.59 -4.36
N ALA A 85 6.79 1.66 -3.78
CA ALA A 85 7.05 1.14 -2.45
C ALA A 85 8.41 0.43 -2.38
N MET A 86 8.76 -0.38 -3.39
CA MET A 86 10.06 -1.05 -3.47
C MET A 86 11.21 -0.04 -3.59
N ILE A 87 11.09 0.94 -4.48
CA ILE A 87 12.07 2.03 -4.64
C ILE A 87 12.31 2.76 -3.31
N LYS A 88 11.24 3.11 -2.59
CA LYS A 88 11.35 3.73 -1.26
C LYS A 88 12.03 2.82 -0.24
N ALA A 89 11.79 1.51 -0.28
CA ALA A 89 12.42 0.57 0.63
C ALA A 89 13.94 0.50 0.40
N VAL A 90 14.37 0.44 -0.87
CA VAL A 90 15.79 0.46 -1.25
C VAL A 90 16.44 1.78 -0.85
N LYS A 91 15.85 2.93 -1.21
CA LYS A 91 16.40 4.25 -0.83
C LYS A 91 16.51 4.44 0.68
N ASN A 92 15.56 3.92 1.47
CA ASN A 92 15.63 3.98 2.93
C ASN A 92 16.76 3.10 3.49
N LEU A 93 16.99 1.93 2.90
CA LEU A 93 18.13 1.07 3.22
C LEU A 93 19.45 1.75 2.87
N GLU A 94 19.59 2.31 1.67
CA GLU A 94 20.80 3.04 1.26
C GLU A 94 21.11 4.21 2.21
N LYS A 95 20.10 5.02 2.58
CA LYS A 95 20.28 6.10 3.55
C LYS A 95 20.75 5.59 4.92
N LYS A 96 20.25 4.44 5.37
CA LYS A 96 20.69 3.81 6.63
C LYS A 96 22.17 3.42 6.54
N LEU A 97 22.55 2.73 5.46
CA LEU A 97 23.92 2.28 5.23
C LEU A 97 24.89 3.47 5.07
N GLN A 98 24.49 4.54 4.34
CA GLN A 98 25.27 5.77 4.22
C GLN A 98 25.60 6.38 5.59
N LYS A 99 24.61 6.48 6.48
CA LYS A 99 24.81 7.00 7.83
C LYS A 99 25.75 6.13 8.66
N GLN A 100 25.62 4.80 8.58
CA GLN A 100 26.53 3.86 9.26
C GLN A 100 27.96 3.92 8.74
N LEU A 101 28.15 4.24 7.45
CA LEU A 101 29.49 4.42 6.88
C LEU A 101 30.10 5.77 7.28
N GLN A 102 29.30 6.84 7.34
CA GLN A 102 29.76 8.20 7.65
C GLN A 102 30.35 8.33 9.07
N THR A 103 29.90 7.50 10.01
CA THR A 103 30.49 7.43 11.35
C THR A 103 31.89 6.79 11.37
N ASN A 104 32.31 6.10 10.30
CA ASN A 104 33.64 5.49 10.12
C ASN A 104 34.45 6.22 9.02
N LYS A 105 34.81 7.49 9.27
CA LYS A 105 35.46 8.41 8.32
C LYS A 105 36.70 7.85 7.59
N LYS A 106 37.50 6.96 8.20
CA LYS A 106 38.70 6.38 7.56
C LYS A 106 38.37 5.34 6.47
N PHE A 107 37.20 4.70 6.49
CA PHE A 107 36.84 3.62 5.57
C PHE A 107 36.17 4.12 4.27
N ILE A 108 35.46 5.25 4.33
CA ILE A 108 34.78 5.86 3.16
C ILE A 108 35.76 6.28 2.08
N SER A 109 36.89 6.89 2.47
CA SER A 109 37.93 7.27 1.52
C SER A 109 38.38 6.06 0.70
N TYR A 110 38.70 4.94 1.35
CA TYR A 110 39.25 3.77 0.66
C TYR A 110 38.27 3.07 -0.30
N ILE A 111 36.96 3.06 -0.03
CA ILE A 111 35.97 2.38 -0.88
C ILE A 111 35.57 3.21 -2.11
N PHE A 112 35.59 4.54 -2.01
CA PHE A 112 35.14 5.44 -3.08
C PHE A 112 36.28 6.03 -3.93
N TYR A 113 37.53 6.01 -3.44
CA TYR A 113 38.69 6.40 -4.27
C TYR A 113 38.82 5.41 -5.45
N GLY A 114 38.52 5.90 -6.66
CA GLY A 114 38.64 5.16 -7.92
C GLY A 114 37.34 4.67 -8.55
N ARG A 115 36.18 4.79 -7.89
CA ARG A 115 34.88 4.42 -8.47
C ARG A 115 33.88 5.58 -8.43
N ARG A 116 33.79 6.30 -9.55
CA ARG A 116 32.91 7.48 -9.72
C ARG A 116 31.41 7.20 -9.57
N ASN A 117 30.94 5.95 -9.55
CA ASN A 117 29.51 5.64 -9.52
C ASN A 117 29.20 4.21 -9.04
N ARG A 118 29.44 3.88 -7.77
CA ARG A 118 28.87 2.65 -7.18
C ARG A 118 27.84 2.98 -6.11
N THR A 119 26.63 2.50 -6.33
CA THR A 119 25.60 2.36 -5.30
C THR A 119 26.10 1.44 -4.18
N ILE A 120 25.69 1.68 -2.94
CA ILE A 120 26.09 0.86 -1.78
C ILE A 120 25.56 -0.57 -1.92
N ILE A 121 24.43 -0.71 -2.61
CA ILE A 121 23.81 -1.99 -2.92
C ILE A 121 24.35 -2.44 -4.28
N ASP A 122 25.04 -3.58 -4.30
CA ASP A 122 25.68 -4.11 -5.51
C ASP A 122 24.68 -4.75 -6.50
N PHE A 123 23.60 -5.35 -5.99
CA PHE A 123 22.63 -6.09 -6.79
C PHE A 123 21.26 -6.17 -6.10
N LEU A 124 20.18 -6.11 -6.89
CA LEU A 124 18.79 -6.27 -6.44
C LEU A 124 18.16 -7.56 -6.94
N ILE A 125 17.55 -8.31 -6.03
CA ILE A 125 16.68 -9.44 -6.36
C ILE A 125 15.24 -9.04 -6.03
N LEU A 126 14.36 -9.07 -7.03
CA LEU A 126 12.96 -8.70 -6.89
C LEU A 126 12.08 -9.94 -6.98
N ASP A 127 11.12 -10.08 -6.05
CA ASP A 127 10.08 -11.10 -6.16
C ASP A 127 9.00 -10.65 -7.16
N GLY A 128 8.89 -11.39 -8.27
CA GLY A 128 7.97 -11.11 -9.37
C GLY A 128 8.63 -11.19 -10.74
N ASN A 129 7.97 -10.60 -11.73
CA ASN A 129 8.36 -10.62 -13.15
C ASN A 129 8.60 -9.22 -13.72
N PHE A 130 8.83 -8.21 -12.87
CA PHE A 130 9.03 -6.83 -13.28
C PHE A 130 10.31 -6.24 -12.68
N LYS A 131 10.80 -5.17 -13.31
CA LYS A 131 11.93 -4.35 -12.86
C LYS A 131 11.44 -3.06 -12.22
N ILE A 132 12.30 -2.40 -11.45
CA ILE A 132 12.06 -1.06 -10.91
C ILE A 132 13.07 -0.06 -11.49
N GLY A 133 12.68 1.21 -11.54
CA GLY A 133 13.51 2.30 -12.06
C GLY A 133 14.59 2.74 -11.09
N LEU A 134 15.54 1.85 -10.81
CA LEU A 134 16.78 2.12 -10.07
C LEU A 134 17.96 1.71 -10.95
N ASP A 135 19.00 2.54 -10.92
CA ASP A 135 20.28 2.25 -11.58
C ASP A 135 21.14 1.32 -10.71
N ILE A 136 20.58 0.15 -10.42
CA ILE A 136 21.24 -0.93 -9.67
C ILE A 136 21.01 -2.21 -10.48
N PRO A 137 22.06 -3.01 -10.76
CA PRO A 137 21.90 -4.31 -11.41
C PRO A 137 20.82 -5.14 -10.71
N GLN A 138 19.85 -5.66 -11.48
CA GLN A 138 18.65 -6.27 -10.91
C GLN A 138 18.22 -7.54 -11.65
N LYS A 139 17.71 -8.52 -10.90
CA LYS A 139 17.07 -9.73 -11.41
C LYS A 139 15.72 -9.96 -10.75
N SER A 140 14.70 -10.20 -11.55
CA SER A 140 13.36 -10.55 -11.08
C SER A 140 13.22 -12.07 -11.07
N ILE A 141 12.69 -12.61 -9.97
CA ILE A 141 12.48 -14.05 -9.78
C ILE A 141 11.03 -14.26 -9.36
N VAL A 142 10.29 -15.02 -10.16
CA VAL A 142 8.93 -15.44 -9.80
C VAL A 142 8.99 -16.37 -8.60
N LYS A 143 8.21 -16.04 -7.56
CA LYS A 143 8.25 -16.70 -6.24
C LYS A 143 9.65 -16.59 -5.62
N GLY A 144 10.23 -15.38 -5.69
CA GLY A 144 11.55 -15.10 -5.15
C GLY A 144 11.61 -15.34 -3.64
N ASP A 145 10.51 -15.12 -2.92
CA ASP A 145 10.39 -15.37 -1.48
C ASP A 145 10.40 -16.86 -1.09
N GLU A 146 10.19 -17.78 -2.04
CA GLU A 146 10.34 -19.23 -1.82
C GLU A 146 11.76 -19.72 -2.15
N LYS A 147 12.49 -18.96 -2.99
CA LYS A 147 13.75 -19.39 -3.63
C LYS A 147 14.98 -18.66 -3.08
N VAL A 148 14.82 -17.43 -2.60
CA VAL A 148 15.92 -16.54 -2.23
C VAL A 148 15.70 -16.00 -0.82
N PHE A 149 16.69 -16.22 0.04
CA PHE A 149 16.66 -15.80 1.45
C PHE A 149 16.36 -14.31 1.63
N SER A 150 16.99 -13.41 0.88
CA SER A 150 16.77 -11.96 1.02
C SER A 150 15.33 -11.55 0.66
N CYS A 151 14.74 -12.18 -0.37
CA CYS A 151 13.34 -11.97 -0.72
C CYS A 151 12.40 -12.53 0.37
N ALA A 152 12.71 -13.70 0.93
CA ALA A 152 11.95 -14.27 2.04
C ALA A 152 11.99 -13.39 3.29
N ALA A 153 13.17 -12.91 3.67
CA ALA A 153 13.36 -12.00 4.80
C ALA A 153 12.58 -10.69 4.57
N ALA A 154 12.69 -10.10 3.38
CA ALA A 154 11.93 -8.91 3.00
C ALA A 154 10.41 -9.14 3.06
N SER A 155 9.92 -10.31 2.60
CA SER A 155 8.48 -10.60 2.63
C SER A 155 7.94 -10.72 4.06
N ILE A 156 8.70 -11.34 4.97
CA ILE A 156 8.37 -11.41 6.41
C ILE A 156 8.34 -10.00 7.02
N LEU A 157 9.39 -9.21 6.80
CA LEU A 157 9.49 -7.83 7.31
C LEU A 157 8.30 -6.98 6.83
N ALA A 158 8.02 -6.99 5.53
CA ALA A 158 6.91 -6.24 4.94
C ALA A 158 5.55 -6.68 5.50
N LYS A 159 5.34 -7.99 5.67
CA LYS A 159 4.08 -8.56 6.13
C LYS A 159 3.79 -8.23 7.58
N VAL A 160 4.75 -8.47 8.49
CA VAL A 160 4.59 -8.15 9.92
C VAL A 160 4.42 -6.66 10.12
N TYR A 161 5.22 -5.84 9.43
CA TYR A 161 5.07 -4.38 9.51
C TYR A 161 3.70 -3.91 9.04
N ARG A 162 3.18 -4.45 7.92
CA ARG A 162 1.83 -4.13 7.44
C ARG A 162 0.75 -4.56 8.42
N ASP A 163 0.83 -5.77 8.95
CA ASP A 163 -0.19 -6.32 9.85
C ASP A 163 -0.32 -5.46 11.13
N ARG A 164 0.82 -4.96 11.67
CA ARG A 164 0.86 -4.00 12.79
C ARG A 164 0.23 -2.64 12.43
N ILE A 165 0.41 -2.14 11.21
CA ILE A 165 -0.31 -0.91 10.76
C ILE A 165 -1.82 -1.15 10.79
N MET A 166 -2.28 -2.30 10.30
CA MET A 166 -3.71 -2.59 10.26
C MET A 166 -4.32 -2.71 11.66
N GLU A 167 -3.56 -3.21 12.65
CA GLU A 167 -3.98 -3.21 14.06
C GLU A 167 -4.08 -1.78 14.62
N ARG A 168 -3.16 -0.89 14.27
CA ARG A 168 -3.28 0.53 14.65
C ARG A 168 -4.50 1.19 13.99
N TYR A 169 -4.78 0.85 12.74
CA TYR A 169 -5.99 1.32 12.07
C TYR A 169 -7.27 0.73 12.64
N ASP A 170 -7.23 -0.48 13.18
CA ASP A 170 -8.37 -1.04 13.91
C ASP A 170 -8.70 -0.19 15.13
N LYS A 171 -7.69 0.25 15.89
CA LYS A 171 -7.89 1.19 17.01
C LYS A 171 -8.50 2.52 16.56
N LYS A 172 -8.04 3.06 15.43
CA LYS A 172 -8.59 4.32 14.85
C LYS A 172 -10.01 4.13 14.29
N TYR A 173 -10.33 2.95 13.76
CA TYR A 173 -11.57 2.65 13.05
C TYR A 173 -12.18 1.32 13.54
N PRO A 174 -12.61 1.23 14.82
CA PRO A 174 -12.93 -0.03 15.48
C PRO A 174 -14.08 -0.80 14.82
N ARG A 175 -15.01 -0.07 14.17
CA ARG A 175 -16.17 -0.66 13.49
C ARG A 175 -15.83 -1.50 12.26
N TYR A 176 -14.61 -1.44 11.72
CA TYR A 176 -14.28 -2.16 10.48
C TYR A 176 -13.62 -3.52 10.74
N GLY A 177 -12.96 -3.76 11.89
CA GLY A 177 -12.33 -5.05 12.22
C GLY A 177 -11.00 -5.32 11.48
N PHE A 178 -10.26 -4.25 11.15
CA PHE A 178 -8.98 -4.30 10.45
C PHE A 178 -7.92 -5.19 11.11
N SER A 179 -7.98 -5.37 12.44
CA SER A 179 -7.06 -6.27 13.15
C SER A 179 -7.21 -7.73 12.69
N LYS A 180 -8.41 -8.15 12.28
CA LYS A 180 -8.71 -9.53 11.86
C LYS A 180 -8.40 -9.73 10.37
N HIS A 181 -9.07 -8.97 9.50
CA HIS A 181 -8.99 -9.20 8.06
C HIS A 181 -7.95 -8.32 7.36
N LYS A 182 -7.23 -7.46 8.08
CA LYS A 182 -6.11 -6.65 7.55
C LYS A 182 -6.48 -5.85 6.28
N GLY A 183 -7.74 -5.42 6.17
CA GLY A 183 -8.25 -4.67 5.01
C GLY A 183 -8.63 -5.50 3.78
N TYR A 184 -8.50 -6.83 3.80
CA TYR A 184 -9.00 -7.70 2.73
C TYR A 184 -10.54 -7.70 2.69
N PRO A 185 -11.17 -7.92 1.51
CA PRO A 185 -12.62 -7.85 1.32
C PRO A 185 -13.33 -9.10 1.85
N THR A 186 -13.22 -9.39 3.14
CA THR A 186 -13.95 -10.50 3.78
C THR A 186 -15.44 -10.17 3.91
N LYS A 187 -16.28 -11.19 4.09
CA LYS A 187 -17.74 -11.02 4.32
C LYS A 187 -18.03 -9.96 5.39
N TYR A 188 -17.30 -10.00 6.50
CA TYR A 188 -17.42 -9.02 7.58
C TYR A 188 -17.04 -7.60 7.13
N HIS A 189 -15.89 -7.43 6.46
CA HIS A 189 -15.44 -6.13 6.00
C HIS A 189 -16.41 -5.51 4.99
N LEU A 190 -16.94 -6.33 4.07
CA LEU A 190 -17.97 -5.90 3.11
C LEU A 190 -19.26 -5.48 3.82
N LYS A 191 -19.69 -6.21 4.86
CA LYS A 191 -20.85 -5.85 5.68
C LYS A 191 -20.64 -4.48 6.35
N MET A 192 -19.46 -4.23 6.92
CA MET A 192 -19.15 -2.95 7.58
C MET A 192 -19.03 -1.81 6.56
N LEU A 193 -18.47 -2.05 5.38
CA LEU A 193 -18.44 -1.09 4.27
C LEU A 193 -19.85 -0.70 3.81
N LYS A 194 -20.78 -1.66 3.69
CA LYS A 194 -22.18 -1.37 3.35
C LYS A 194 -22.86 -0.54 4.46
N LYS A 195 -22.62 -0.88 5.72
CA LYS A 195 -23.25 -0.22 6.88
C LYS A 195 -22.72 1.20 7.13
N TYR A 196 -21.41 1.41 7.05
CA TYR A 196 -20.77 2.65 7.48
C TYR A 196 -20.11 3.45 6.36
N GLY A 197 -20.08 2.92 5.13
CA GLY A 197 -19.32 3.48 4.02
C GLY A 197 -17.80 3.29 4.17
N PRO A 198 -17.01 3.66 3.14
CA PRO A 198 -15.55 3.66 3.21
C PRO A 198 -15.05 4.75 4.18
N CYS A 199 -13.95 4.48 4.89
CA CYS A 199 -13.21 5.45 5.68
C CYS A 199 -11.95 5.93 4.92
N GLU A 200 -11.14 6.80 5.56
CA GLU A 200 -10.01 7.48 4.92
C GLU A 200 -8.97 6.56 4.30
N ILE A 201 -8.80 5.34 4.84
CA ILE A 201 -7.76 4.40 4.43
C ILE A 201 -8.21 3.42 3.34
N HIS A 202 -9.48 3.46 2.94
CA HIS A 202 -9.99 2.66 1.84
C HIS A 202 -9.52 3.23 0.50
N ARG A 203 -9.12 2.33 -0.41
CA ARG A 203 -8.74 2.67 -1.78
C ARG A 203 -10.00 2.89 -2.60
N LYS A 204 -10.27 4.14 -2.98
CA LYS A 204 -11.51 4.56 -3.64
C LYS A 204 -11.62 3.99 -5.06
N THR A 205 -10.49 3.72 -5.71
CA THR A 205 -10.48 3.18 -7.08
C THR A 205 -10.73 1.68 -7.16
N PHE A 206 -10.66 0.96 -6.05
CA PHE A 206 -10.81 -0.50 -6.03
C PHE A 206 -12.28 -0.90 -5.90
N LYS A 207 -12.69 -1.97 -6.59
CA LYS A 207 -13.91 -2.67 -6.21
C LYS A 207 -13.73 -3.28 -4.81
N PRO A 208 -14.70 -3.17 -3.89
CA PRO A 208 -16.08 -2.69 -4.08
C PRO A 208 -16.30 -1.19 -3.78
N VAL A 209 -15.27 -0.48 -3.28
CA VAL A 209 -15.41 0.91 -2.80
C VAL A 209 -15.84 1.85 -3.93
N LYS A 210 -15.26 1.67 -5.12
CA LYS A 210 -15.60 2.44 -6.32
C LYS A 210 -17.09 2.37 -6.67
N GLU A 211 -17.68 1.18 -6.55
CA GLU A 211 -19.09 0.95 -6.90
C GLU A 211 -20.03 1.57 -5.86
N MET A 212 -19.69 1.47 -4.57
CA MET A 212 -20.46 2.08 -3.48
C MET A 212 -20.46 3.62 -3.52
N GLN A 213 -19.45 4.24 -4.16
CA GLN A 213 -19.39 5.69 -4.33
C GLN A 213 -20.25 6.18 -5.50
N LYS A 214 -20.37 5.38 -6.57
CA LYS A 214 -21.27 5.67 -7.70
C LYS A 214 -22.74 5.62 -7.28
N SER A 215 -23.14 4.58 -6.53
CA SER A 215 -24.52 4.43 -6.07
C SER A 215 -25.00 5.53 -5.11
N LYS A 216 -24.09 6.32 -4.51
CA LYS A 216 -24.43 7.47 -3.67
C LYS A 216 -24.57 8.78 -4.47
N THR A 217 -23.96 8.86 -5.65
CA THR A 217 -24.00 10.04 -6.52
C THR A 217 -25.15 9.97 -7.52
N GLU A 218 -25.67 8.77 -7.80
CA GLU A 218 -26.85 8.50 -8.64
C GLU A 218 -28.14 8.32 -7.80
N LEU A 219 -28.46 9.25 -6.89
CA LEU A 219 -29.81 9.26 -6.31
C LEU A 219 -30.81 9.69 -7.39
N PRO A 220 -31.93 8.97 -7.59
CA PRO A 220 -32.93 9.36 -8.59
C PRO A 220 -33.56 10.68 -8.13
N VAL A 221 -33.46 11.70 -8.98
CA VAL A 221 -34.31 12.89 -8.89
C VAL A 221 -35.74 12.37 -9.01
N LYS A 222 -36.45 12.28 -7.89
CA LYS A 222 -37.90 12.05 -7.92
C LYS A 222 -38.50 13.31 -8.52
N GLU A 223 -38.86 13.26 -9.80
CA GLU A 223 -39.74 14.26 -10.39
C GLU A 223 -41.01 14.35 -9.55
N ALA A 224 -41.15 15.46 -8.82
CA ALA A 224 -42.40 15.79 -8.17
C ALA A 224 -43.42 16.06 -9.28
N LYS A 225 -44.27 15.07 -9.58
CA LYS A 225 -45.47 15.27 -10.39
C LYS A 225 -46.38 16.27 -9.67
N VAL A 226 -46.26 17.54 -10.03
CA VAL A 226 -47.22 18.59 -9.68
C VAL A 226 -48.56 18.23 -10.32
N LYS A 227 -49.49 17.72 -9.52
CA LYS A 227 -50.90 17.57 -9.93
C LYS A 227 -51.46 18.97 -10.16
N LYS A 228 -51.60 19.38 -11.42
CA LYS A 228 -52.41 20.55 -11.79
C LYS A 228 -53.85 20.28 -11.36
N ARG A 229 -54.29 20.93 -10.28
CA ARG A 229 -55.71 21.11 -9.96
C ARG A 229 -56.28 22.11 -10.96
N THR A 230 -56.94 21.64 -12.01
CA THR A 230 -57.85 22.47 -12.80
C THR A 230 -59.20 22.49 -12.08
N LYS A 231 -59.44 23.53 -11.28
CA LYS A 231 -60.79 24.03 -11.00
C LYS A 231 -60.92 25.34 -11.76
N PHE A 232 -61.76 25.38 -12.79
CA PHE A 232 -62.41 26.61 -13.20
C PHE A 232 -63.82 26.29 -13.71
N SER A 233 -64.77 26.86 -13.00
CA SER A 233 -66.21 26.87 -13.21
C SER A 233 -66.59 27.67 -14.46
N SER A 234 -67.70 27.27 -15.05
CA SER A 234 -68.38 27.85 -16.22
C SER A 234 -68.51 29.38 -16.18
N PRO A 235 -68.45 30.09 -17.33
CA PRO A 235 -68.75 31.51 -17.39
C PRO A 235 -70.25 31.79 -17.47
N VAL A 236 -70.69 32.73 -16.63
CA VAL A 236 -71.99 33.39 -16.63
C VAL A 236 -72.18 34.16 -17.93
N LYS A 237 -73.34 34.00 -18.58
CA LYS A 237 -73.77 34.82 -19.72
C LYS A 237 -74.24 36.19 -19.23
N MET A 238 -73.67 37.27 -19.75
CA MET A 238 -74.28 38.60 -19.75
C MET A 238 -74.35 39.14 -21.18
N GLN A 239 -75.55 39.62 -21.52
CA GLN A 239 -75.98 40.14 -22.82
C GLN A 239 -75.29 41.45 -23.18
N ASN A 240 -75.21 41.75 -24.48
CA ASN A 240 -75.43 43.10 -24.97
C ASN A 240 -76.02 43.07 -26.38
N ASP A 241 -77.27 43.53 -26.44
CA ASP A 241 -78.10 43.75 -27.62
C ASP A 241 -77.79 45.13 -28.23
N LYS A 242 -77.48 45.18 -29.52
CA LYS A 242 -77.62 46.37 -30.37
C LYS A 242 -77.85 45.95 -31.83
N SER A 243 -79.10 45.77 -32.25
CA SER A 243 -79.66 46.44 -33.44
C SER A 243 -81.00 45.83 -33.87
N LYS A 244 -82.10 46.51 -33.54
CA LYS A 244 -83.33 46.57 -34.36
C LYS A 244 -84.29 47.60 -33.76
N PHE A 245 -84.16 48.87 -34.14
CA PHE A 245 -85.28 49.82 -34.09
C PHE A 245 -85.00 50.99 -35.03
N LYS A 246 -85.66 50.98 -36.20
CA LYS A 246 -86.16 52.17 -36.90
C LYS A 246 -86.93 51.74 -38.15
N LYS A 247 -88.27 51.75 -38.06
CA LYS A 247 -89.20 52.30 -39.07
C LYS A 247 -90.66 52.00 -38.68
N LYS A 248 -91.34 53.03 -38.17
CA LYS A 248 -92.66 53.53 -38.63
C LYS A 248 -93.29 54.38 -37.51
N PHE A 249 -93.30 55.69 -37.72
CA PHE A 249 -94.45 56.51 -37.37
C PHE A 249 -94.76 57.38 -38.60
N ILE A 250 -96.07 57.61 -38.73
CA ILE A 250 -96.83 58.36 -39.73
C ILE A 250 -96.17 59.70 -40.09
#